data_AF-A0A3M2AVP3-F1
#
_entry.id   AF-A0A3M2AVP3-F1
#
_cell.length_a   1.000
_cell.length_b   1.000
_cell.length_c   1.000
_cell.angle_alpha   90.00
_cell.angle_beta   90.00
_cell.angle_gamma   90.00
#
_symmetry.space_group_name_H-M   'P 1'
#
loop_
_entity.id
_entity.type
_entity.pdbx_description
1 polymer ?
#
loop_
_entity_poly.entity_id
_entity_poly.type
_entity_poly.pdbx_seq_one_letter_code
_entity_poly.pdbx_strand_id
1 'polypeptide(L)'
;MKDPLHDQQVAELIRKQLGTNPDIEQVIVKGDLLQLHVTEALYHRLAVDRERGRKIVLLLMHQMKVHTGLNDVTVRVYCHKEKMIEGKVKPWGGDNVTYLCDL
;
A
#
# COMPACT_ATOMS: atom_id res chain seq x y z
N MET A 1 -12.25 17.34 -4.99
CA MET A 1 -11.09 17.74 -5.82
C MET A 1 -9.90 16.91 -5.35
N LYS A 2 -9.13 16.30 -6.26
CA LYS A 2 -7.87 15.63 -5.91
C LYS A 2 -6.83 16.73 -5.71
N ASP A 3 -6.40 16.94 -4.46
CA ASP A 3 -5.41 17.96 -4.11
C ASP A 3 -4.01 17.31 -4.15
N PRO A 4 -3.19 17.59 -5.17
CA PRO A 4 -1.87 16.97 -5.30
C PRO A 4 -0.93 17.34 -4.16
N LEU A 5 -1.14 18.46 -3.48
CA LEU A 5 -0.36 18.84 -2.30
C LEU A 5 -0.70 17.95 -1.11
N HIS A 6 -2.00 17.66 -0.92
CA HIS A 6 -2.48 16.75 0.11
C HIS A 6 -1.97 15.32 -0.12
N ASP A 7 -2.04 14.82 -1.36
CA ASP A 7 -1.53 13.50 -1.73
C ASP A 7 -0.03 13.35 -1.38
N GLN A 8 0.78 14.37 -1.67
CA GLN A 8 2.20 14.37 -1.32
C GLN A 8 2.41 14.33 0.21
N GLN A 9 1.64 15.11 0.97
CA GLN A 9 1.71 15.10 2.44
C GLN A 9 1.35 13.72 3.01
N VAL A 10 0.30 13.07 2.50
CA VAL A 10 -0.10 11.73 2.92
C VAL A 10 1.00 10.72 2.59
N ALA A 11 1.59 10.79 1.40
CA ALA A 11 2.69 9.91 1.01
C ALA A 11 3.91 10.08 1.94
N GLU A 12 4.26 11.31 2.31
CA GLU A 12 5.35 11.58 3.25
C GLU A 12 5.07 11.07 4.66
N LEU A 13 3.84 11.23 5.16
CA LEU A 13 3.43 10.71 6.47
C LEU A 13 3.55 9.19 6.53
N ILE A 14 3.04 8.49 5.51
CA ILE A 14 3.11 7.04 5.42
C ILE A 14 4.57 6.59 5.29
N ARG A 15 5.38 7.28 4.48
CA ARG A 15 6.82 7.00 4.36
C ARG A 15 7.54 7.16 5.70
N LYS A 16 7.24 8.20 6.48
CA LYS A 16 7.82 8.40 7.82
C LYS A 16 7.45 7.27 8.78
N GLN A 17 6.21 6.78 8.72
CA GLN A 17 5.75 5.68 9.57
C GLN A 17 6.38 4.33 9.19
N LEU A 18 6.66 4.12 7.91
CA LEU A 18 7.41 2.97 7.42
C LEU A 18 8.91 3.01 7.80
N GLY A 19 9.38 4.18 8.26
CA GLY A 19 10.76 4.42 8.69
C GLY A 19 11.76 4.40 7.55
N THR A 20 13.04 4.40 7.91
CA THR A 20 14.17 4.29 6.96
C THR A 20 14.35 2.84 6.52
N ASN A 21 13.35 2.28 5.84
CA ASN A 21 13.42 0.94 5.30
C ASN A 21 14.06 0.99 3.90
N PRO A 22 15.28 0.46 3.71
CA PRO A 22 15.96 0.47 2.41
C PRO A 22 15.24 -0.36 1.35
N ASP A 23 14.34 -1.25 1.77
CA ASP A 23 13.55 -2.08 0.86
C ASP A 23 12.32 -1.37 0.28
N ILE A 24 12.06 -0.13 0.70
CA ILE A 24 10.97 0.69 0.19
C ILE A 24 11.57 1.74 -0.75
N GLU A 25 11.35 1.53 -2.04
CA GLU A 25 11.90 2.38 -3.10
C GLU A 25 11.08 3.67 -3.24
N GLN A 26 9.75 3.55 -3.19
CA GLN A 26 8.85 4.68 -3.40
C GLN A 26 7.49 4.49 -2.72
N VAL A 27 6.93 5.60 -2.23
CA VAL A 27 5.54 5.68 -1.77
C VAL A 27 4.87 6.78 -2.58
N ILE A 28 3.77 6.46 -3.27
CA ILE A 28 3.02 7.40 -4.10
C ILE A 28 1.56 7.33 -3.68
N VAL A 29 0.94 8.49 -3.46
CA VAL A 29 -0.51 8.60 -3.19
C VAL A 29 -1.16 9.40 -4.31
N LYS A 30 -2.34 8.96 -4.75
CA LYS A 30 -3.15 9.58 -5.81
C LYS A 30 -4.63 9.48 -5.45
N GLY A 31 -5.12 10.39 -4.61
CA GLY A 31 -6.47 10.33 -4.04
C GLY A 31 -6.66 9.08 -3.18
N ASP A 32 -7.52 8.16 -3.63
CA ASP A 32 -7.87 6.91 -2.95
C ASP A 32 -6.81 5.79 -3.12
N LEU A 33 -5.85 5.97 -4.02
CA LEU A 33 -4.84 4.96 -4.36
C LEU A 33 -3.50 5.26 -3.70
N LEU A 34 -2.96 4.27 -2.99
CA LEU A 34 -1.57 4.21 -2.57
C LEU A 34 -0.80 3.18 -3.41
N GLN A 35 0.36 3.57 -3.93
CA GLN A 35 1.30 2.71 -4.61
C GLN A 35 2.59 2.63 -3.77
N LEU A 36 2.92 1.44 -3.31
CA LEU A 36 4.15 1.13 -2.59
C LEU A 36 5.08 0.36 -3.53
N HIS A 37 6.22 0.93 -3.87
CA HIS A 37 7.26 0.25 -4.64
C HIS A 37 8.30 -0.32 -3.67
N VAL A 38 8.54 -1.62 -3.78
CA VAL A 38 9.45 -2.37 -2.91
C VAL A 38 10.50 -3.09 -3.73
N THR A 39 11.62 -3.39 -3.08
CA THR A 39 12.66 -4.26 -3.62
C THR A 39 12.15 -5.69 -3.79
N GLU A 40 12.75 -6.44 -4.71
CA GLU A 40 12.48 -7.86 -4.93
C GLU A 40 12.66 -8.69 -3.65
N ALA A 41 13.71 -8.39 -2.87
CA ALA A 41 13.98 -9.07 -1.60
C ALA A 41 12.86 -8.87 -0.57
N LEU A 42 12.26 -7.68 -0.48
CA LEU A 42 11.10 -7.47 0.38
C LEU A 42 9.86 -8.14 -0.20
N TYR A 43 9.61 -8.03 -1.51
CA TYR A 43 8.49 -8.71 -2.13
C TYR A 43 8.51 -10.22 -1.87
N HIS A 44 9.64 -10.90 -2.07
CA HIS A 44 9.79 -12.32 -1.77
C HIS A 44 9.46 -12.65 -0.32
N ARG A 45 9.91 -11.84 0.65
CA ARG A 45 9.54 -12.02 2.05
C ARG A 45 8.04 -11.86 2.30
N LEU A 46 7.40 -10.88 1.66
CA LEU A 46 5.95 -10.66 1.76
C LEU A 46 5.11 -11.74 1.08
N ALA A 47 5.67 -12.41 0.07
CA ALA A 47 5.04 -13.50 -0.66
C ALA A 47 5.18 -14.85 0.05
N VAL A 48 6.35 -15.11 0.67
CA VAL A 48 6.58 -16.29 1.50
C VAL A 48 5.74 -16.22 2.79
N ASP A 49 5.77 -15.07 3.48
CA ASP A 49 4.94 -14.83 4.66
C ASP A 49 3.70 -14.00 4.27
N ARG A 50 2.73 -14.68 3.66
CA ARG A 50 1.49 -14.06 3.17
C ARG A 50 0.68 -13.39 4.29
N GLU A 51 0.74 -13.94 5.51
CA GLU A 51 0.01 -13.36 6.65
C GLU A 51 0.64 -12.04 7.09
N ARG A 52 1.97 -11.98 7.17
CA ARG A 52 2.67 -10.73 7.45
C ARG A 52 2.46 -9.70 6.34
N GLY A 53 2.53 -10.10 5.07
CA GLY A 53 2.28 -9.19 3.96
C GLY A 53 0.84 -8.68 3.94
N ARG A 54 -0.15 -9.53 4.23
CA ARG A 54 -1.56 -9.12 4.43
C ARG A 54 -1.68 -8.07 5.52
N LYS A 55 -1.06 -8.27 6.70
CA LYS A 55 -1.10 -7.30 7.80
C LYS A 55 -0.51 -5.94 7.40
N ILE A 56 0.60 -5.94 6.66
CA ILE A 56 1.23 -4.69 6.18
C ILE A 56 0.29 -3.95 5.23
N VAL A 57 -0.31 -4.64 4.27
CA VAL A 57 -1.25 -4.00 3.32
C VAL A 57 -2.48 -3.47 4.04
N LEU A 58 -3.04 -4.20 5.00
CA LEU A 58 -4.17 -3.73 5.81
C LEU A 58 -3.82 -2.51 6.65
N LEU A 59 -2.60 -2.47 7.23
CA LEU A 59 -2.10 -1.30 7.96
C LEU A 59 -2.03 -0.07 7.05
N LEU A 60 -1.50 -0.23 5.83
CA LEU A 60 -1.44 0.86 4.85
C LEU A 60 -2.82 1.35 4.42
N MET A 61 -3.79 0.42 4.26
CA MET A 61 -5.19 0.80 3.99
C MET A 61 -5.76 1.62 5.15
N HIS A 62 -5.52 1.20 6.39
CA HIS A 62 -5.97 1.95 7.56
C HIS A 62 -5.34 3.35 7.62
N GLN A 63 -4.03 3.48 7.38
CA GLN A 63 -3.35 4.77 7.34
C GLN A 63 -3.90 5.69 6.24
N MET A 64 -4.16 5.14 5.05
CA MET A 64 -4.83 5.88 3.98
C MET A 64 -6.19 6.42 4.42
N LYS A 65 -7.03 5.59 5.05
CA LYS A 65 -8.34 6.03 5.56
C LYS A 65 -8.21 7.16 6.59
N VAL A 66 -7.27 7.03 7.53
CA VAL A 66 -7.04 8.04 8.58
C VAL A 66 -6.55 9.35 8.00
N HIS A 67 -5.61 9.32 7.05
CA HIS A 67 -4.96 10.53 6.55
C HIS A 67 -5.72 11.22 5.40
N THR A 68 -6.52 10.48 4.63
CA THR A 68 -7.34 11.04 3.54
C THR A 68 -8.80 11.27 3.91
N GLY A 69 -9.28 10.66 5.00
CA GLY A 69 -10.70 10.65 5.38
C GLY A 69 -11.58 9.79 4.44
N LEU A 70 -10.99 9.08 3.49
CA LEU A 70 -11.70 8.25 2.53
C LEU A 70 -11.98 6.87 3.13
N ASN A 71 -13.19 6.34 2.94
CA ASN A 71 -13.54 4.99 3.37
C ASN A 71 -13.22 3.93 2.31
N ASP A 72 -13.28 4.29 1.03
CA ASP A 72 -12.91 3.44 -0.10
C ASP A 72 -11.50 3.80 -0.55
N VAL A 73 -10.53 2.97 -0.17
CA VAL A 73 -9.12 3.15 -0.50
C VAL A 73 -8.54 1.88 -1.11
N THR A 74 -7.56 2.06 -1.98
CA THR A 74 -6.83 0.97 -2.62
C THR A 74 -5.35 1.10 -2.31
N VAL A 75 -4.71 0.00 -1.90
CA VAL A 75 -3.26 -0.11 -1.75
C VAL A 75 -2.74 -1.09 -2.78
N ARG A 76 -1.67 -0.73 -3.50
CA ARG A 76 -0.99 -1.61 -4.44
C ARG A 76 0.48 -1.68 -4.10
N VAL A 77 0.99 -2.89 -3.97
CA VAL A 77 2.41 -3.16 -3.81
C VAL A 77 2.98 -3.56 -5.16
N TYR A 78 4.01 -2.85 -5.59
CA TYR A 78 4.74 -3.07 -6.83
C TYR A 78 6.13 -3.57 -6.52
N CYS A 79 6.57 -4.57 -7.28
CA CYS A 79 7.98 -4.96 -7.36
C CYS A 79 8.43 -4.62 -8.78
N HIS A 80 9.49 -3.83 -8.91
CA HIS A 80 9.88 -3.21 -10.18
C HIS A 80 8.73 -2.40 -10.81
N LYS A 81 8.00 -2.99 -11.77
CA LYS A 81 6.87 -2.38 -12.49
C LYS A 81 5.61 -3.25 -12.48
N GLU A 82 5.67 -4.41 -11.83
CA GLU A 82 4.56 -5.35 -11.79
C GLU A 82 3.76 -5.18 -10.50
N LYS A 83 2.43 -5.20 -10.65
CA LYS A 83 1.49 -5.12 -9.53
C LYS A 83 1.42 -6.52 -8.90
N MET A 84 1.93 -6.66 -7.69
CA MET A 84 2.07 -7.99 -7.06
C MET A 84 1.02 -8.24 -5.97
N ILE A 85 0.68 -7.22 -5.18
CA ILE A 85 -0.28 -7.32 -4.08
C ILE A 85 -1.27 -6.15 -4.18
N GLU A 86 -2.55 -6.43 -3.98
CA GLU A 86 -3.61 -5.42 -3.98
C GLU A 86 -4.47 -5.53 -2.72
N GLY A 87 -4.49 -4.45 -1.94
CA GLY A 87 -5.44 -4.20 -0.87
C GLY A 87 -6.59 -3.35 -1.38
N LYS A 88 -7.84 -3.79 -1.23
CA LYS A 88 -9.02 -3.01 -1.65
C LYS A 88 -10.21 -3.27 -0.74
N VAL A 89 -11.02 -2.24 -0.53
CA VAL A 89 -12.31 -2.34 0.16
C VAL A 89 -13.30 -3.11 -0.72
N LYS A 90 -13.99 -4.08 -0.14
CA LYS A 90 -15.04 -4.82 -0.86
C LYS A 90 -16.33 -3.99 -0.95
N PRO A 91 -17.14 -4.16 -2.02
CA PRO A 91 -18.42 -3.45 -2.16
C PRO A 91 -19.41 -3.71 -1.02
N TRP A 92 -19.31 -4.86 -0.35
CA TRP A 92 -20.16 -5.27 0.77
C TRP A 92 -19.57 -4.92 2.15
N GLY A 93 -18.48 -4.16 2.18
CA GLY A 93 -17.75 -3.79 3.40
C GLY A 93 -16.57 -4.74 3.70
N GLY A 94 -15.59 -4.20 4.42
CA GLY A 94 -14.38 -4.93 4.83
C GLY A 94 -13.21 -4.82 3.85
N ASP A 95 -12.01 -4.94 4.39
CA ASP A 95 -10.76 -4.83 3.64
C ASP A 95 -10.30 -6.21 3.16
N ASN A 96 -9.88 -6.30 1.89
CA ASN A 96 -9.36 -7.51 1.29
C ASN A 96 -7.95 -7.30 0.78
N VAL A 97 -7.12 -8.32 0.89
CA VAL A 97 -5.78 -8.35 0.29
C VAL A 97 -5.71 -9.54 -0.66
N THR A 98 -5.30 -9.29 -1.89
CA THR A 98 -5.14 -10.28 -2.96
C THR A 98 -3.68 -10.27 -3.42
N TYR A 99 -3.09 -11.46 -3.53
CA TYR A 99 -1.78 -11.67 -4.16
C TYR A 99 -2.02 -12.05 -5.62
N LEU A 100 -1.37 -11.36 -6.55
CA LEU A 100 -1.62 -11.48 -7.98
C LEU A 100 -0.67 -12.46 -8.67
N CYS A 101 0.44 -12.77 -8.02
CA CYS A 101 1.39 -13.79 -8.43
C CYS A 101 1.50 -14.82 -7.30
N ASP A 102 1.36 -16.08 -7.66
CA ASP A 102 1.82 -17.19 -6.83
C ASP A 102 3.30 -17.40 -7.16
N LEU A 103 4.17 -16.92 -6.27
CA LEU A 103 5.59 -17.28 -6.24
C LEU A 103 5.75 -18.73 -5.76
#